data_AF-A0A941FU91-F1
#
_entry.id   AF-A0A941FU91-F1
#
_cell.length_a   1.000
_cell.length_b   1.000
_cell.length_c   1.000
_cell.angle_alpha   90.00
_cell.angle_beta   90.00
_cell.angle_gamma   90.00
#
_symmetry.space_group_name_H-M   'P 1'
#
loop_
_entity.id
_entity.type
_entity.pdbx_description
1 polymer ?
#
loop_
_entity_poly.entity_id
_entity_poly.type
_entity_poly.pdbx_seq_one_letter_code
_entity_poly.pdbx_strand_id
1 'polypeptide(L)' 'MSVAQLKGKMKVDFQLEGLETVMTAVNEEFADDDTILSDGDTVAFIPPVSGG' A
#
# COMPACT_ATOMS: atom_id res chain seq x y z
N MET A 1 -6.29 11.19 -0.03
CA MET A 1 -5.04 10.61 0.51
C MET A 1 -4.48 9.73 -0.60
N SER A 2 -3.22 9.87 -0.99
CA SER A 2 -2.62 8.94 -1.96
C SER A 2 -2.14 7.66 -1.28
N VAL A 3 -1.84 6.62 -2.08
CA VAL A 3 -1.20 5.39 -1.59
C VAL A 3 0.11 5.70 -0.86
N ALA A 4 0.98 6.58 -1.40
CA ALA A 4 2.22 6.99 -0.72
C ALA A 4 1.96 7.63 0.65
N GLN A 5 0.96 8.50 0.74
CA GLN A 5 0.58 9.14 2.01
C GLN A 5 0.06 8.11 3.02
N LEU A 6 -0.73 7.13 2.56
CA LEU A 6 -1.20 6.03 3.41
C LEU A 6 -0.03 5.18 3.91
N LYS A 7 0.90 4.77 3.03
CA LYS A 7 2.11 4.04 3.42
C LYS A 7 2.88 4.80 4.49
N GLY A 8 3.13 6.10 4.30
CA GLY A 8 3.80 6.95 5.29
C GLY A 8 3.08 6.97 6.64
N LYS A 9 1.75 7.09 6.64
CA LYS A 9 0.94 7.03 7.85
C LYS A 9 1.04 5.66 8.56
N MET A 10 0.97 4.56 7.81
CA MET A 10 1.08 3.20 8.36
C MET A 10 2.46 2.93 8.97
N LYS A 11 3.54 3.47 8.40
CA LYS A 11 4.88 3.40 8.99
C LYS A 11 4.95 4.07 10.36
N VAL A 12 4.35 5.26 10.50
CA VAL A 12 4.40 6.03 11.74
C VAL A 12 3.48 5.43 12.79
N ASP A 13 2.23 5.16 12.42
CA ASP A 13 1.19 4.74 13.37
C ASP A 13 1.40 3.32 13.89
N PHE A 14 1.98 2.44 13.06
CA PHE A 14 2.13 1.01 13.37
C PHE A 14 3.58 0.52 13.35
N GLN A 15 4.56 1.42 13.18
CA GLN A 15 5.99 1.06 13.12
C GLN A 15 6.29 -0.02 12.06
N LEU A 16 5.55 0.00 10.95
CA LEU A 16 5.72 -0.97 9.87
C LEU A 16 6.95 -0.65 9.04
N GLU A 17 7.85 -1.63 8.93
CA GLU A 17 9.03 -1.57 8.07
C GLU A 17 8.74 -2.21 6.69
N GLY A 18 9.60 -1.93 5.71
CA GLY A 18 9.54 -2.62 4.41
C GLY A 18 8.42 -2.16 3.45
N LEU A 19 7.57 -1.20 3.82
CA LEU A 19 6.50 -0.69 2.92
C LEU A 19 7.00 0.01 1.63
N GLU A 20 8.31 0.23 1.47
CA GLU A 20 8.89 0.73 0.21
C GLU A 20 9.07 -0.36 -0.85
N THR A 21 9.12 -1.63 -0.43
CA THR A 21 9.38 -2.76 -1.34
C THR A 21 8.14 -3.58 -1.65
N VAL A 22 6.99 -3.20 -1.09
CA VAL A 22 5.70 -3.87 -1.34
C VAL A 22 5.02 -3.30 -2.57
N MET A 23 4.39 -4.18 -3.35
CA MET A 23 3.39 -3.75 -4.33
C MET A 23 2.11 -3.34 -3.59
N THR A 24 1.32 -2.46 -4.18
CA THR A 24 0.02 -2.06 -3.62
C THR A 24 -1.10 -2.42 -4.57
N ALA A 25 -2.20 -2.92 -4.04
CA ALA A 25 -3.44 -3.08 -4.77
C ALA A 25 -4.56 -2.29 -4.08
N VAL A 26 -5.41 -1.65 -4.89
CA VAL A 26 -6.62 -0.95 -4.45
C VAL A 26 -7.79 -1.63 -5.15
N ASN A 27 -8.75 -2.13 -4.38
CA ASN A 27 -9.92 -2.85 -4.91
C ASN A 27 -9.52 -3.99 -5.88
N GLU A 28 -8.54 -4.80 -5.46
CA GLU A 28 -8.04 -5.98 -6.21
C GLU A 28 -7.28 -5.66 -7.50
N GLU A 29 -7.01 -4.38 -7.78
CA GLU A 29 -6.21 -3.93 -8.93
C GLU A 29 -4.88 -3.31 -8.48
N PHE A 30 -3.80 -3.57 -9.22
CA PHE A 30 -2.50 -2.95 -8.92
C PHE A 30 -2.59 -1.42 -9.03
N ALA A 31 -2.00 -0.75 -8.05
CA ALA A 31 -2.07 0.70 -7.91
C ALA A 31 -0.68 1.29 -7.65
N ASP A 32 -0.40 2.39 -8.33
CA ASP A 32 0.81 3.18 -8.14
C ASP A 32 0.68 4.10 -6.92
N ASP A 33 1.81 4.60 -6.44
CA ASP A 33 1.91 5.41 -5.21
C ASP A 33 1.15 6.76 -5.26
N ASP A 34 0.89 7.26 -6.47
CA ASP A 34 0.11 8.47 -6.75
C ASP A 34 -1.40 8.22 -6.83
N THR A 35 -1.84 6.95 -6.82
CA THR A 35 -3.26 6.57 -6.81
C THR A 35 -3.98 7.24 -5.64
N ILE A 36 -5.05 7.97 -5.95
CA ILE A 36 -5.87 8.68 -4.96
C ILE A 36 -6.93 7.74 -4.39
N LEU A 37 -6.89 7.55 -3.08
CA LEU A 37 -7.83 6.72 -2.35
C LEU A 37 -9.10 7.49 -1.99
N SER A 38 -10.21 6.76 -2.03
CA SER A 38 -11.54 7.18 -1.60
C SER A 38 -11.95 6.45 -0.32
N ASP A 39 -12.94 7.00 0.38
CA ASP A 39 -13.53 6.33 1.53
C ASP A 39 -14.19 5.01 1.10
N GLY A 40 -13.95 3.94 1.86
CA GLY A 40 -14.41 2.59 1.55
C GLY A 40 -13.49 1.75 0.66
N ASP A 41 -12.40 2.31 0.11
CA ASP A 41 -11.44 1.52 -0.68
C ASP A 41 -10.75 0.45 0.17
N THR A 42 -10.60 -0.75 -0.40
CA THR A 42 -9.79 -1.82 0.20
C THR A 42 -8.37 -1.76 -0.35
N VAL A 43 -7.40 -1.58 0.55
CA VAL A 43 -5.97 -1.48 0.19
C VAL A 43 -5.22 -2.70 0.71
N ALA A 44 -4.50 -3.38 -0.19
CA ALA A 44 -3.60 -4.48 0.15
C ALA A 44 -2.14 -4.10 -0.12
N PHE A 45 -1.28 -4.32 0.87
CA PHE A 45 0.18 -4.26 0.71
C PHE A 45 0.70 -5.68 0.49
N ILE A 46 1.30 -5.92 -0.68
CA ILE A 46 1.70 -7.24 -1.15
C ILE A 46 3.24 -7.32 -1.07
N PRO A 47 3.80 -8.08 -0.12
CA PRO A 47 5.24 -8.30 -0.06
C PRO A 47 5.77 -8.95 -1.34
N PRO A 48 7.08 -8.84 -1.62
CA PRO A 48 7.71 -9.58 -2.70
C PRO A 48 7.35 -11.06 -2.62
N VAL A 49 6.74 -11.58 -3.68
CA VAL A 49 6.36 -12.99 -3.75
C VAL A 49 7.61 -13.82 -4.02
N SER A 50 7.89 -14.81 -3.18
CA SER A 50 9.09 -15.65 -3.26
C SER A 50 8.93 -16.80 -4.26
N GLY A 51 8.30 -16.55 -5.41
CA GLY A 51 7.88 -17.51 -6.45
C GLY A 51 8.37 -18.96 -6.30
N GLY A 52 7.42 -19.89 -6.18
CA GLY A 52 7.63 -21.32 -6.37
C GLY A 52 7.56 -21.69 -7.85
#